data_AF-A0ABD2W9W5-F1
#
_entry.id   AF-A0ABD2W9W5-F1
#
_cell.length_a   1.000
_cell.length_b   1.000
_cell.length_c   1.000
_cell.angle_alpha   90.00
_cell.angle_beta   90.00
_cell.angle_gamma   90.00
#
_symmetry.space_group_name_H-M   'P 1'
#
loop_
_entity.id
_entity.type
_entity.pdbx_description
1 polymer ?
#
loop_
_entity_poly.entity_id
_entity_poly.type
_entity_poly.pdbx_seq_one_letter_code
_entity_poly.pdbx_strand_id
1 'polypeptide(L)'
;MAFRRFCSKRGKPAIVYSDNDTNFKLMRKELAKAVKIFNGKKIHDHAIANKIDWKFNPSTASHMGGAWERLIRSVKVSLTVVLKGRSTTDEVSSTLLSEVEHAVNSRPLTHVSSNPHDREYLTPNHFIFGSSSGQLALPRYKENAINVREQWKLAQAYADEFWSQWLHEYLPTIQTRQKWQAKTPELKENDIVLIVDENVARNFWKKSVVIRVLPGKDGEIRVVEVRTASGLLRRPCSKLIKIA
;
A
#
# COMPACT_ATOMS: atom_id res chain seq x y z
N MET A 1 18.29 13.41 -5.18
CA MET A 1 18.72 12.38 -4.21
C MET A 1 17.74 11.20 -4.07
N ALA A 2 16.43 11.43 -3.99
CA ALA A 2 15.43 10.35 -3.81
C ALA A 2 15.56 9.20 -4.83
N PHE A 3 15.70 9.51 -6.12
CA PHE A 3 15.88 8.50 -7.18
C PHE A 3 17.14 7.63 -6.99
N ARG A 4 18.25 8.22 -6.51
CA ARG A 4 19.46 7.45 -6.20
C ARG A 4 19.24 6.52 -5.00
N ARG A 5 18.60 7.00 -3.93
CA ARG A 5 18.24 6.14 -2.77
C ARG A 5 17.35 4.97 -3.19
N PHE A 6 16.37 5.23 -4.07
CA PHE A 6 15.54 4.19 -4.65
C PHE A 6 16.40 3.15 -5.40
N CYS A 7 17.26 3.59 -6.32
CA CYS A 7 18.11 2.67 -7.09
C CYS A 7 19.06 1.86 -6.18
N SER A 8 19.58 2.47 -5.11
CA SER A 8 20.43 1.78 -4.13
C SER A 8 19.67 0.74 -3.30
N LYS A 9 18.39 0.99 -2.97
CA LYS A 9 17.57 0.07 -2.17
C LYS A 9 16.87 -1.01 -3.00
N ARG A 10 16.45 -0.69 -4.22
CA ARG A 10 15.56 -1.52 -5.06
C ARG A 10 16.20 -2.02 -6.34
N GLY A 11 17.44 -1.60 -6.61
CA GLY A 11 18.06 -1.78 -7.91
C GLY A 11 17.59 -0.75 -8.93
N LYS A 12 18.28 -0.71 -10.06
CA LYS A 12 17.99 0.23 -11.15
C LYS A 12 16.75 -0.22 -11.92
N PRO A 13 15.74 0.66 -12.11
CA PRO A 13 14.58 0.35 -12.93
C PRO A 13 14.95 0.36 -14.42
N ALA A 14 14.34 -0.53 -15.20
CA ALA A 14 14.43 -0.49 -16.65
C ALA A 14 13.59 0.65 -17.24
N ILE A 15 12.39 0.88 -16.68
CA ILE A 15 11.45 1.91 -17.12
C ILE A 15 11.00 2.74 -15.91
N VAL A 16 10.88 4.05 -16.08
CA VAL A 16 10.31 4.98 -15.11
C VAL A 16 9.13 5.71 -15.74
N TYR A 17 7.98 5.65 -15.07
CA TYR A 17 6.79 6.44 -15.42
C TYR A 17 6.68 7.64 -14.48
N SER A 18 6.43 8.83 -15.02
CA SER A 18 6.18 10.04 -14.21
C SER A 18 5.19 10.98 -14.89
N ASP A 19 4.66 11.93 -14.12
CA ASP A 19 3.99 13.09 -14.69
C ASP A 19 4.99 14.00 -15.42
N ASN A 20 4.46 15.01 -16.11
CA ASN A 20 5.23 15.91 -16.95
C ASN A 20 5.82 17.10 -16.16
N ASP A 21 5.96 16.99 -14.83
CA ASP A 21 6.54 18.03 -13.98
C ASP A 21 8.00 18.32 -14.39
N THR A 22 8.33 19.59 -14.30
CA THR A 22 9.66 20.17 -14.51
C THR A 22 10.76 19.45 -13.74
N ASN A 23 10.49 19.02 -12.50
CA ASN A 23 11.46 18.29 -11.67
C ASN A 23 11.87 16.95 -12.29
N PHE A 24 10.92 16.18 -12.82
CA PHE A 24 11.21 14.89 -13.46
C PHE A 24 11.88 15.07 -14.83
N LYS A 25 11.49 16.10 -15.59
CA LYS A 25 12.20 16.47 -16.83
C LYS A 25 13.66 16.82 -16.58
N LEU A 26 13.93 17.61 -15.54
CA LEU A 26 15.29 17.98 -15.15
C LEU A 26 16.08 16.73 -14.74
N MET A 27 15.49 15.85 -13.93
CA MET A 27 16.14 14.60 -13.52
C MET A 27 16.51 13.72 -14.72
N ARG A 28 15.61 13.54 -15.69
CA ARG A 28 15.92 12.79 -16.93
C ARG A 28 17.09 13.42 -17.69
N LYS A 29 17.14 14.76 -17.79
CA LYS A 29 18.26 15.48 -18.43
C LYS A 29 19.58 15.23 -17.70
N GLU A 30 19.59 15.32 -16.37
CA GLU A 30 20.79 15.06 -15.55
C GLU A 30 21.27 13.60 -15.67
N LEU A 31 20.35 12.64 -15.67
CA LEU A 31 20.70 11.22 -15.91
C LEU A 31 21.30 11.01 -17.31
N ALA A 32 20.74 11.67 -18.34
CA ALA A 32 21.28 11.60 -19.69
C ALA A 32 22.68 12.23 -19.80
N LYS A 33 22.95 13.34 -19.09
CA LYS A 33 24.29 13.94 -19.01
C LYS A 33 25.29 12.99 -18.34
N ALA A 34 24.91 12.38 -17.22
CA ALA A 34 25.77 11.42 -16.52
C ALA A 34 26.18 10.28 -17.45
N VAL A 35 25.24 9.67 -18.18
CA VAL A 35 25.54 8.60 -19.15
C VAL A 35 26.49 9.07 -20.26
N LYS A 36 26.35 10.31 -20.76
CA LYS A 36 27.26 10.87 -21.77
C LYS A 36 28.70 11.04 -21.27
N ILE A 37 28.89 11.45 -20.01
CA ILE A 37 30.22 11.59 -19.40
C ILE A 37 30.93 10.24 -19.33
N PHE A 38 30.21 9.17 -18.98
CA PHE A 38 30.77 7.82 -18.89
C PHE A 38 31.06 7.18 -20.26
N ASN A 39 30.38 7.60 -21.32
CA ASN A 39 30.58 7.09 -22.69
C ASN A 39 31.93 7.48 -23.33
N GLY A 40 32.67 8.46 -22.78
CA GLY A 40 33.94 8.94 -23.33
C GLY A 40 35.12 7.96 -23.19
N LYS A 41 34.97 6.86 -22.43
CA LYS A 41 36.01 5.83 -22.25
C LYS A 41 35.38 4.45 -22.35
N LYS A 42 35.69 3.67 -23.39
CA LYS A 42 35.50 2.20 -23.59
C LYS A 42 34.49 1.45 -22.69
N ILE A 43 33.29 1.98 -22.51
CA ILE A 43 32.22 1.42 -21.66
C ILE A 43 30.91 1.48 -22.47
N HIS A 44 30.94 1.02 -23.72
CA HIS A 44 29.76 1.05 -24.58
C HIS A 44 28.67 0.11 -24.06
N ASP A 45 29.06 -1.09 -23.62
CA ASP A 45 28.13 -2.12 -23.15
C ASP A 45 27.52 -1.78 -21.79
N HIS A 46 28.30 -1.21 -20.87
CA HIS A 46 27.80 -0.80 -19.55
C HIS A 46 26.90 0.44 -19.63
N ALA A 47 27.13 1.34 -20.60
CA ALA A 47 26.30 2.52 -20.81
C ALA A 47 24.96 2.19 -21.49
N ILE A 48 24.94 1.22 -22.41
CA ILE A 48 23.69 0.64 -22.95
C ILE A 48 22.91 -0.04 -21.81
N ALA A 49 23.59 -0.84 -20.98
CA ALA A 49 22.98 -1.47 -19.80
C ALA A 49 22.39 -0.45 -18.82
N ASN A 50 22.93 0.79 -18.76
CA ASN A 50 22.47 1.86 -17.86
C ASN A 50 21.40 2.80 -18.45
N LYS A 51 20.84 2.48 -19.63
CA LYS A 51 19.72 3.24 -20.15
C LYS A 51 18.45 2.93 -19.36
N ILE A 52 17.95 3.96 -18.67
CA ILE A 52 16.63 3.97 -18.04
C ILE A 52 15.67 4.59 -19.05
N ASP A 53 14.66 3.85 -19.48
CA ASP A 53 13.60 4.38 -20.34
C ASP A 53 12.63 5.22 -19.49
N TRP A 54 12.59 6.52 -19.74
CA TRP A 54 11.76 7.45 -18.96
C TRP A 54 10.55 7.90 -19.78
N LYS A 55 9.37 7.44 -19.36
CA LYS A 55 8.09 7.70 -20.00
C LYS A 55 7.31 8.74 -19.20
N PHE A 56 6.90 9.81 -19.89
CA PHE A 56 6.08 10.88 -19.31
C PHE A 56 4.62 10.67 -19.70
N ASN A 57 3.71 10.88 -18.75
CA ASN A 57 2.30 10.88 -19.05
C ASN A 57 1.96 12.01 -20.05
N PRO A 58 1.05 11.77 -21.01
CA PRO A 58 0.51 12.83 -21.85
C PRO A 58 -0.08 13.95 -21.00
N SER A 59 0.10 15.21 -21.41
CA SER A 59 -0.32 16.41 -20.66
C SER A 59 -1.81 16.46 -20.33
N THR A 60 -2.65 15.71 -21.04
CA THR A 60 -4.10 15.63 -20.86
C THR A 60 -4.59 14.31 -20.26
N ALA A 61 -3.70 13.36 -19.96
CA ALA A 61 -4.06 12.01 -19.50
C ALA A 61 -3.83 11.82 -17.99
N SER A 62 -4.38 12.71 -17.17
CA SER A 62 -4.33 12.62 -15.69
C SER A 62 -4.86 11.28 -15.16
N HIS A 63 -5.77 10.63 -15.88
CA HIS A 63 -6.28 9.31 -15.54
C HIS A 63 -5.22 8.21 -15.54
N MET A 64 -4.14 8.32 -16.34
CA MET A 64 -3.07 7.31 -16.35
C MET A 64 -2.27 7.30 -15.04
N GLY A 65 -2.19 8.43 -14.34
CA GLY A 65 -1.56 8.54 -13.02
C GLY A 65 -2.50 8.37 -11.83
N GLY A 66 -3.81 8.36 -12.07
CA GLY A 66 -4.82 8.43 -11.02
C GLY A 66 -4.72 7.29 -9.98
N ALA A 67 -4.26 6.10 -10.37
CA ALA A 67 -4.10 4.99 -9.43
C ALA A 67 -2.99 5.26 -8.39
N TRP A 68 -1.79 5.64 -8.82
CA TRP A 68 -0.72 5.95 -7.89
C TRP A 68 -0.95 7.29 -7.18
N GLU A 69 -1.59 8.27 -7.81
CA GLU A 69 -1.93 9.54 -7.17
C GLU A 69 -2.93 9.37 -6.03
N ARG A 70 -3.97 8.54 -6.20
CA ARG A 70 -4.91 8.19 -5.12
C ARG A 70 -4.19 7.49 -3.97
N LEU A 71 -3.28 6.56 -4.28
CA LEU A 71 -2.49 5.89 -3.24
C LEU A 71 -1.59 6.88 -2.49
N ILE A 72 -0.86 7.74 -3.21
CA ILE A 72 -0.02 8.80 -2.62
C ILE A 72 -0.87 9.72 -1.74
N ARG A 73 -2.06 10.11 -2.21
CA ARG A 73 -2.99 10.96 -1.44
C ARG A 73 -3.37 10.28 -0.13
N SER A 74 -3.75 9.00 -0.16
CA SER A 74 -4.12 8.26 1.05
C SER A 74 -3.00 8.26 2.09
N VAL A 75 -1.76 8.00 1.65
CA VAL A 75 -0.59 8.00 2.54
C VAL A 75 -0.33 9.39 3.12
N LYS A 76 -0.41 10.45 2.30
CA LYS A 76 -0.20 11.83 2.75
C LYS A 76 -1.23 12.26 3.78
N VAL A 77 -2.51 11.99 3.53
CA VAL A 77 -3.61 12.31 4.45
C VAL A 77 -3.39 11.63 5.79
N SER A 78 -3.08 10.33 5.79
CA SER A 78 -2.81 9.59 7.03
C SER A 78 -1.59 10.12 7.78
N LEU A 79 -0.48 10.43 7.09
CA LEU A 79 0.69 11.03 7.71
C LEU A 79 0.41 12.42 8.31
N THR A 80 -0.36 13.26 7.63
CA THR A 80 -0.75 14.58 8.16
C THR A 80 -1.53 14.45 9.46
N VAL A 81 -2.45 13.49 9.54
CA VAL A 81 -3.25 13.22 10.75
C VAL A 81 -2.37 12.68 11.89
N VAL A 82 -1.45 11.76 11.61
CA VAL A 82 -0.54 11.18 12.61
C VAL A 82 0.40 12.23 13.19
N LEU A 83 1.02 13.04 12.32
CA LEU A 83 2.02 14.01 12.74
C LEU A 83 1.42 15.26 13.38
N LYS A 84 0.15 15.61 13.12
CA LYS A 84 -0.56 16.75 13.75
C LYS A 84 0.21 18.07 13.69
N GLY A 85 0.95 18.31 12.60
CA GLY A 85 1.78 19.51 12.42
C GLY A 85 3.09 19.52 13.22
N ARG A 86 3.47 18.41 13.86
CA ARG A 86 4.72 18.28 14.62
C ARG A 86 5.89 17.96 13.70
N SER A 87 7.05 18.52 14.01
CA SER A 87 8.32 18.16 13.38
C SER A 87 8.90 16.92 14.06
N THR A 88 9.41 15.98 13.27
CA THR A 88 10.13 14.79 13.75
C THR A 88 11.62 14.93 13.44
N THR A 89 12.47 14.20 14.16
CA THR A 89 13.89 14.08 13.80
C THR A 89 14.03 13.26 12.51
N ASP A 90 15.13 13.46 11.79
CA ASP A 90 15.40 12.70 10.54
C ASP A 90 15.38 11.19 10.77
N GLU A 91 15.87 10.72 11.92
CA GLU A 91 15.89 9.30 12.28
C GLU A 91 14.47 8.73 12.48
N VAL A 92 13.62 9.45 13.22
CA VAL A 92 12.22 9.07 13.43
C VAL A 92 11.46 9.10 12.11
N SER A 93 11.67 10.13 11.29
CA SER A 93 11.02 10.29 9.99
C SER A 93 11.42 9.18 9.02
N SER A 94 12.72 8.87 8.92
CA SER A 94 13.25 7.81 8.07
C SER A 94 12.70 6.43 8.47
N THR A 95 12.65 6.16 9.77
CA THR A 95 12.10 4.91 10.32
C THR A 95 10.60 4.82 10.05
N LEU A 96 9.83 5.88 10.36
CA LEU A 96 8.39 5.95 10.10
C LEU A 96 8.07 5.72 8.63
N LEU A 97 8.79 6.38 7.71
CA LEU A 97 8.56 6.21 6.27
C LEU A 97 8.87 4.79 5.79
N SER A 98 9.85 4.11 6.40
CA SER A 98 10.15 2.71 6.09
C SER A 98 9.04 1.76 6.58
N GLU A 99 8.47 2.02 7.76
CA GLU A 99 7.31 1.30 8.30
C GLU A 99 6.06 1.52 7.44
N VAL A 100 5.81 2.78 7.05
CA VAL A 100 4.72 3.17 6.15
C VAL A 100 4.85 2.48 4.79
N GLU A 101 6.05 2.48 4.21
CA GLU A 101 6.32 1.79 2.94
C GLU A 101 6.01 0.30 3.04
N HIS A 102 6.44 -0.36 4.12
CA HIS A 102 6.13 -1.76 4.34
C HIS A 102 4.62 -1.99 4.52
N ALA A 103 3.94 -1.15 5.30
CA ALA A 103 2.51 -1.24 5.55
C ALA A 103 1.69 -1.13 4.25
N VAL A 104 2.01 -0.13 3.42
CA VAL A 104 1.36 0.05 2.12
C VAL A 104 1.64 -1.11 1.18
N ASN A 105 2.84 -1.70 1.23
CA ASN A 105 3.22 -2.85 0.39
C ASN A 105 2.79 -4.21 0.97
N SER A 106 2.29 -4.26 2.21
CA SER A 106 1.65 -5.44 2.79
C SER A 106 0.21 -5.62 2.31
N ARG A 107 -0.35 -4.63 1.62
CA ARG A 107 -1.75 -4.64 1.19
C ARG A 107 -2.05 -5.82 0.25
N PRO A 108 -3.18 -6.52 0.44
CA PRO A 108 -3.66 -7.54 -0.49
C PRO A 108 -3.99 -6.93 -1.85
N LEU A 109 -3.49 -7.55 -2.91
CA LEU A 109 -3.86 -7.27 -4.30
C LEU A 109 -4.93 -8.25 -4.77
N THR A 110 -4.69 -9.54 -4.56
CA THR A 110 -5.60 -10.61 -4.95
C THR A 110 -5.29 -11.89 -4.18
N HIS A 111 -6.18 -12.87 -4.25
CA HIS A 111 -5.94 -14.23 -3.78
C HIS A 111 -5.46 -15.08 -4.96
N VAL A 112 -4.42 -15.88 -4.75
CA VAL A 112 -3.77 -16.66 -5.82
C VAL A 112 -3.88 -18.17 -5.61
N SER A 113 -4.04 -18.62 -4.37
CA SER A 113 -4.11 -20.05 -4.06
C SER A 113 -5.44 -20.65 -4.52
N SER A 114 -5.45 -21.89 -5.01
CA SER A 114 -6.71 -22.60 -5.32
C SER A 114 -7.48 -22.95 -4.05
N ASN A 115 -6.82 -22.94 -2.88
CA ASN A 115 -7.45 -23.20 -1.59
C ASN A 115 -7.97 -21.87 -0.98
N PRO A 116 -9.30 -21.70 -0.81
CA PRO A 116 -9.87 -20.50 -0.20
C PRO A 116 -9.44 -20.28 1.26
N HIS A 117 -9.04 -21.35 1.96
CA HIS A 117 -8.58 -21.31 3.35
C HIS A 117 -7.11 -20.98 3.50
N ASP A 118 -6.36 -20.91 2.41
CA ASP A 118 -4.98 -20.46 2.45
C ASP A 118 -4.91 -19.03 2.98
N ARG A 119 -3.99 -18.77 3.89
CA ARG A 119 -3.94 -17.49 4.62
C ARG A 119 -3.24 -16.40 3.82
N GLU A 120 -2.43 -16.77 2.83
CA GLU A 120 -1.62 -15.83 2.09
C GLU A 120 -2.41 -15.13 0.97
N TYR A 121 -2.17 -13.83 0.85
CA TYR A 121 -2.61 -13.00 -0.26
C TYR A 121 -1.41 -12.63 -1.10
N LEU A 122 -1.61 -12.40 -2.40
CA LEU A 122 -0.59 -11.71 -3.17
C LEU A 122 -0.56 -10.24 -2.75
N THR A 123 0.63 -9.77 -2.40
CA THR A 123 0.88 -8.39 -1.95
C THR A 123 2.02 -7.80 -2.76
N PRO A 124 2.16 -6.47 -2.84
CA PRO A 124 3.35 -5.85 -3.44
C PRO A 124 4.67 -6.36 -2.85
N ASN A 125 4.70 -6.66 -1.55
CA ASN A 125 5.88 -7.22 -0.88
C ASN A 125 6.36 -8.54 -1.53
N HIS A 126 5.48 -9.36 -2.10
CA HIS A 126 5.91 -10.58 -2.80
C HIS A 126 6.76 -10.28 -4.03
N PHE A 127 6.41 -9.25 -4.80
CA PHE A 127 7.19 -8.85 -5.98
C PHE A 127 8.51 -8.19 -5.60
N ILE A 128 8.57 -7.61 -4.40
CA ILE A 128 9.70 -6.82 -3.92
C ILE A 128 10.72 -7.68 -3.17
N PHE A 129 10.25 -8.58 -2.31
CA PHE A 129 11.06 -9.38 -1.38
C PHE A 129 10.93 -10.89 -1.61
N GLY A 130 9.98 -11.35 -2.42
CA GLY A 130 9.69 -12.76 -2.62
C GLY A 130 8.71 -13.36 -1.59
N SER A 131 8.30 -12.60 -0.58
CA SER A 131 7.35 -13.03 0.45
C SER A 131 6.45 -11.89 0.94
N SER A 132 5.28 -12.23 1.50
CA SER A 132 4.46 -11.31 2.31
C SER A 132 5.12 -10.90 3.62
N SER A 133 5.98 -11.78 4.13
CA SER A 133 6.43 -11.82 5.51
C SER A 133 7.88 -11.37 5.63
N GLY A 134 8.09 -10.26 6.32
CA GLY A 134 9.44 -9.73 6.58
C GLY A 134 9.55 -8.72 7.72
N GLN A 135 8.44 -8.35 8.37
CA GLN A 135 8.50 -7.49 9.55
C GLN A 135 8.34 -8.27 10.85
N LEU A 136 9.21 -7.97 11.79
CA LEU A 136 9.13 -8.41 13.17
C LEU A 136 7.85 -7.86 13.80
N ALA A 137 7.03 -8.73 14.39
CA ALA A 137 5.89 -8.29 15.18
C ALA A 137 6.41 -7.56 16.43
N LEU A 138 6.15 -6.26 16.50
CA LEU A 138 6.51 -5.42 17.63
C LEU A 138 5.26 -5.13 18.50
N PRO A 139 5.43 -4.95 19.82
CA PRO A 139 4.32 -4.52 20.67
C PRO A 139 3.90 -3.10 20.28
N ARG A 140 2.63 -2.76 20.56
CA ARG A 140 2.12 -1.41 20.30
C ARG A 140 2.68 -0.42 21.31
N TYR A 141 3.21 0.70 20.82
CA TYR A 141 3.71 1.79 21.66
C TYR A 141 2.72 2.96 21.66
N LYS A 142 2.67 3.70 22.77
CA LYS A 142 1.87 4.94 22.89
C LYS A 142 2.80 6.13 23.05
N GLU A 143 2.49 7.23 22.35
CA GLU A 143 3.28 8.48 22.35
C GLU A 143 3.59 8.99 23.77
N ASN A 144 2.65 8.83 24.70
CA ASN A 144 2.69 9.36 26.07
C ASN A 144 3.75 8.68 26.95
N ALA A 145 4.31 7.55 26.51
CA ALA A 145 5.26 6.74 27.29
C ALA A 145 6.72 6.93 26.84
N ILE A 146 7.00 7.90 25.96
CA ILE A 146 8.23 7.89 25.17
C ILE A 146 9.22 8.94 25.67
N ASN A 147 10.31 8.45 26.25
CA ASN A 147 11.50 9.25 26.56
C ASN A 147 12.23 9.61 25.26
N VAL A 148 12.90 10.76 25.20
CA VAL A 148 13.76 11.19 24.07
C VAL A 148 14.83 10.14 23.72
N ARG A 149 15.23 9.29 24.67
CA ARG A 149 16.16 8.16 24.46
C ARG A 149 15.54 6.97 23.71
N GLU A 150 14.24 6.97 23.46
CA GLU A 150 13.49 5.87 22.85
C GLU A 150 12.82 6.30 21.53
N GLN A 151 13.55 7.07 20.71
CA GLN A 151 13.07 7.59 19.42
C GLN A 151 12.50 6.50 18.50
N TRP A 152 13.03 5.28 18.54
CA TRP A 152 12.51 4.16 17.78
C TRP A 152 11.08 3.79 18.20
N LYS A 153 10.75 3.85 19.50
CA LYS A 153 9.37 3.63 19.99
C LYS A 153 8.41 4.71 19.50
N LEU A 154 8.90 5.95 19.32
CA LEU A 154 8.11 7.04 18.75
C LEU A 154 7.75 6.73 17.29
N ALA A 155 8.73 6.32 16.49
CA ALA A 155 8.48 5.89 15.12
C ALA A 155 7.49 4.72 15.05
N GLN A 156 7.58 3.76 15.98
CA GLN A 156 6.64 2.64 16.06
C GLN A 156 5.22 3.08 16.45
N ALA A 157 5.07 3.99 17.42
CA ALA A 157 3.78 4.55 17.80
C ALA A 157 3.12 5.29 16.63
N TYR A 158 3.90 6.09 15.89
CA TYR A 158 3.40 6.76 14.68
C TYR A 158 3.06 5.78 13.56
N ALA A 159 3.81 4.69 13.40
CA ALA A 159 3.48 3.65 12.43
C ALA A 159 2.16 2.92 12.77
N ASP A 160 1.88 2.70 14.05
CA ASP A 160 0.62 2.11 14.50
C ASP A 160 -0.59 3.04 14.30
N GLU A 161 -0.43 4.33 14.62
CA GLU A 161 -1.45 5.35 14.36
C GLU A 161 -1.67 5.52 12.85
N PHE A 162 -0.57 5.53 12.07
CA PHE A 162 -0.61 5.57 10.61
C PHE A 162 -1.40 4.40 10.04
N TRP A 163 -1.13 3.18 10.48
CA TRP A 163 -1.84 1.99 10.01
C TRP A 163 -3.35 2.12 10.19
N SER A 164 -3.77 2.50 11.40
CA SER A 164 -5.17 2.66 11.75
C SER A 164 -5.85 3.73 10.87
N GLN A 165 -5.20 4.88 10.74
CA GLN A 165 -5.70 5.98 9.92
C GLN A 165 -5.68 5.66 8.42
N TRP A 166 -4.68 4.93 7.96
CA TRP A 166 -4.51 4.56 6.55
C TRP A 166 -5.53 3.52 6.13
N LEU A 167 -5.88 2.54 6.97
CA LEU A 167 -7.01 1.65 6.70
C LEU A 167 -8.31 2.46 6.52
N HIS A 168 -8.58 3.44 7.37
CA HIS A 168 -9.77 4.28 7.25
C HIS A 168 -9.82 5.06 5.92
N GLU A 169 -8.67 5.53 5.43
CA GLU A 169 -8.57 6.29 4.17
C GLU A 169 -8.53 5.39 2.93
N TYR A 170 -7.86 4.25 3.01
CA TYR A 170 -7.60 3.36 1.87
C TYR A 170 -8.76 2.43 1.57
N LEU A 171 -9.41 1.83 2.58
CA LEU A 171 -10.48 0.85 2.37
C LEU A 171 -11.66 1.39 1.54
N PRO A 172 -12.12 2.65 1.73
CA PRO A 172 -13.14 3.23 0.87
C PRO A 172 -12.73 3.36 -0.60
N THR A 173 -11.43 3.40 -0.91
CA THR A 173 -10.94 3.47 -2.29
C THR A 173 -11.03 2.12 -3.01
N ILE A 174 -11.01 1.00 -2.25
CA ILE A 174 -11.17 -0.36 -2.78
C ILE A 174 -12.66 -0.68 -2.97
N GLN A 175 -13.50 -0.30 -2.00
CA GLN A 175 -14.95 -0.41 -2.15
C GLN A 175 -15.45 0.61 -3.17
N THR A 176 -15.52 0.21 -4.43
CA THR A 176 -16.05 1.04 -5.50
C THR A 176 -17.55 1.28 -5.23
N ARG A 177 -17.90 2.40 -4.59
CA ARG A 177 -19.28 2.88 -4.59
C ARG A 177 -19.58 3.31 -6.01
N GLN A 178 -20.19 2.41 -6.80
CA GLN A 178 -20.78 2.83 -8.07
C GLN A 178 -21.78 3.95 -7.73
N LYS A 179 -21.65 5.09 -8.43
CA LYS A 179 -22.64 6.17 -8.35
C LYS A 179 -24.02 5.53 -8.51
N TRP A 180 -25.00 6.06 -7.77
CA TRP A 180 -26.42 5.71 -7.61
C TRP A 180 -27.22 5.02 -8.74
N GLN A 181 -26.64 4.77 -9.91
CA GLN A 181 -27.23 4.18 -11.10
C GLN A 181 -27.00 2.67 -11.26
N ALA A 182 -26.15 2.02 -10.46
CA ALA A 182 -25.89 0.58 -10.60
C ALA A 182 -25.80 -0.14 -9.24
N LYS A 183 -26.46 -1.31 -9.15
CA LYS A 183 -26.42 -2.18 -7.96
C LYS A 183 -24.98 -2.65 -7.74
N THR A 184 -24.45 -2.43 -6.53
CA THR A 184 -23.19 -3.04 -6.08
C THR A 184 -23.31 -4.56 -6.21
N PRO A 185 -22.31 -5.28 -6.74
CA PRO A 185 -22.35 -6.73 -6.79
C PRO A 185 -22.52 -7.29 -5.38
N GLU A 186 -23.61 -8.04 -5.18
CA GLU A 186 -23.93 -8.69 -3.91
C GLU A 186 -22.86 -9.74 -3.58
N LEU A 187 -22.48 -9.82 -2.31
CA LEU A 187 -21.60 -10.88 -1.82
C LEU A 187 -22.30 -12.23 -1.97
N LYS A 188 -21.58 -13.22 -2.49
CA LYS A 188 -22.07 -14.59 -2.69
C LYS A 188 -21.38 -15.57 -1.76
N GLU A 189 -22.00 -16.72 -1.56
CA GLU A 189 -21.34 -17.84 -0.91
C GLU A 189 -20.06 -18.20 -1.67
N ASN A 190 -19.02 -18.55 -0.92
CA ASN A 190 -17.64 -18.79 -1.35
C ASN A 190 -16.84 -17.56 -1.81
N ASP A 191 -17.40 -16.34 -1.76
CA ASP A 191 -16.61 -15.13 -2.01
C ASP A 191 -15.51 -14.97 -0.94
N ILE A 192 -14.33 -14.55 -1.39
CA ILE A 192 -13.17 -14.30 -0.52
C ILE A 192 -13.16 -12.83 -0.14
N VAL A 193 -13.25 -12.56 1.15
CA VAL A 193 -13.42 -11.21 1.68
C VAL A 193 -12.43 -10.88 2.80
N LEU A 194 -11.96 -9.63 2.81
CA LEU A 194 -11.28 -9.05 3.96
C LEU A 194 -12.29 -8.58 4.99
N ILE A 195 -12.00 -8.90 6.26
CA ILE A 195 -12.69 -8.28 7.38
C ILE A 195 -11.97 -6.99 7.74
N VAL A 196 -12.69 -5.88 7.63
CA VAL A 196 -12.25 -4.58 8.12
C VAL A 196 -12.42 -4.55 9.63
N ASP A 197 -11.31 -4.65 10.35
CA ASP A 197 -11.26 -4.59 11.81
C ASP A 197 -10.11 -3.68 12.23
N GLU A 198 -10.47 -2.54 12.82
CA GLU A 198 -9.54 -1.50 13.26
C GLU A 198 -8.68 -1.95 14.44
N ASN A 199 -9.06 -3.03 15.14
CA ASN A 199 -8.31 -3.53 16.29
C ASN A 199 -7.17 -4.48 15.92
N VAL A 200 -7.03 -4.83 14.64
CA VAL A 200 -6.05 -5.78 14.15
C VAL A 200 -4.62 -5.23 14.22
N ALA A 201 -3.65 -6.11 14.50
CA ALA A 201 -2.23 -5.74 14.52
C ALA A 201 -1.78 -5.09 13.19
N ARG A 202 -0.77 -4.23 13.26
CA ARG A 202 -0.21 -3.57 12.07
C ARG A 202 0.18 -4.60 11.00
N ASN A 203 -0.10 -4.30 9.74
CA ASN A 203 0.16 -5.14 8.57
C ASN A 203 -0.63 -6.46 8.50
N PHE A 204 -1.55 -6.72 9.43
CA PHE A 204 -2.34 -7.94 9.39
C PHE A 204 -3.68 -7.70 8.67
N TRP A 205 -3.92 -8.49 7.64
CA TRP A 205 -5.12 -8.42 6.80
C TRP A 205 -5.99 -9.63 7.06
N LYS A 206 -7.09 -9.45 7.81
CA LYS A 206 -7.92 -10.56 8.27
C LYS A 206 -8.74 -11.16 7.13
N LYS A 207 -8.35 -12.36 6.67
CA LYS A 207 -9.06 -13.13 5.65
C LYS A 207 -10.28 -13.86 6.18
N SER A 208 -11.31 -13.91 5.35
CA SER A 208 -12.45 -14.81 5.56
C SER A 208 -13.12 -15.22 4.25
N VAL A 209 -13.89 -16.31 4.31
CA VAL A 209 -14.71 -16.81 3.21
C VAL A 209 -16.17 -16.69 3.60
N VAL A 210 -17.01 -16.16 2.71
CA VAL A 210 -18.46 -16.11 2.92
C VAL A 210 -19.01 -17.53 2.84
N ILE A 211 -19.65 -18.01 3.91
CA ILE A 211 -20.27 -19.34 3.92
C ILE A 211 -21.75 -19.23 3.62
N ARG A 212 -22.38 -18.18 4.14
CA ARG A 212 -23.82 -18.00 4.05
C ARG A 212 -24.19 -16.53 3.98
N VAL A 213 -25.11 -16.21 3.08
CA VAL A 213 -25.71 -14.88 2.96
C VAL A 213 -27.01 -14.82 3.77
N LEU A 214 -27.24 -13.72 4.49
CA LEU A 214 -28.44 -13.53 5.31
C LEU A 214 -29.24 -12.34 4.74
N PRO A 215 -30.21 -12.60 3.84
CA PRO A 215 -31.04 -11.55 3.26
C PRO A 215 -31.97 -10.94 4.32
N GLY A 216 -32.21 -9.63 4.21
CA GLY A 216 -33.22 -8.92 5.00
C GLY A 216 -34.64 -9.26 4.58
N LYS A 217 -35.63 -8.68 5.28
CA LYS A 217 -37.06 -8.82 4.92
C LYS A 217 -37.39 -8.29 3.51
N ASP A 218 -36.57 -7.38 3.01
CA ASP A 218 -36.64 -6.76 1.69
C ASP A 218 -35.80 -7.50 0.63
N GLY A 219 -35.20 -8.64 0.97
CA GLY A 219 -34.36 -9.45 0.06
C GLY A 219 -32.91 -8.96 -0.06
N GLU A 220 -32.56 -7.81 0.51
CA GLU A 220 -31.23 -7.20 0.39
C GLU A 220 -30.24 -7.81 1.40
N ILE A 221 -29.06 -8.21 0.92
CA ILE A 221 -28.01 -8.86 1.72
C ILE A 221 -27.20 -7.78 2.46
N ARG A 222 -27.49 -7.61 3.75
CA ARG A 222 -26.75 -6.67 4.62
C ARG A 222 -25.78 -7.36 5.57
N VAL A 223 -26.04 -8.62 5.88
CA VAL A 223 -25.24 -9.41 6.83
C VAL A 223 -24.88 -10.73 6.17
N VAL A 224 -23.64 -11.17 6.39
CA VAL A 224 -23.16 -12.47 5.95
C VAL A 224 -22.44 -13.17 7.09
N GLU A 225 -22.41 -14.50 7.03
CA GLU A 225 -21.65 -15.35 7.92
C GLU A 225 -20.36 -15.78 7.21
N VAL A 226 -19.23 -15.49 7.83
CA VAL A 226 -17.90 -15.69 7.27
C VAL A 226 -17.09 -16.66 8.13
N ARG A 227 -16.28 -17.51 7.48
CA ARG A 227 -15.29 -18.37 8.14
C ARG A 227 -13.94 -17.69 8.16
N THR A 228 -13.40 -17.45 9.35
CA THR A 228 -11.98 -17.14 9.55
C THR A 228 -11.23 -18.40 9.98
N ALA A 229 -9.90 -18.33 10.01
CA ALA A 229 -9.08 -19.38 10.60
C ALA A 229 -9.38 -19.65 12.10
N SER A 230 -9.99 -18.69 12.79
CA SER A 230 -10.32 -18.75 14.21
C SER A 230 -11.77 -19.14 14.50
N GLY A 231 -12.61 -19.32 13.48
CA GLY A 231 -14.02 -19.70 13.66
C GLY A 231 -15.00 -18.96 12.74
N LEU A 232 -16.28 -19.02 13.11
CA LEU A 232 -17.39 -18.38 12.38
C LEU A 232 -17.68 -17.00 12.96
N LEU A 233 -17.86 -16.01 12.09
CA LEU A 233 -18.22 -14.65 12.47
C LEU A 233 -19.38 -14.16 11.61
N ARG A 234 -20.30 -13.41 12.22
CA ARG A 234 -21.29 -12.62 11.47
C ARG A 234 -20.77 -11.20 11.30
N ARG A 235 -20.78 -10.69 10.08
CA ARG A 235 -20.30 -9.34 9.77
C ARG A 235 -21.25 -8.63 8.79
N PRO A 236 -21.44 -7.31 8.97
CA PRO A 236 -22.16 -6.53 8.00
C PRO A 236 -21.33 -6.42 6.71
N CYS A 237 -21.98 -6.40 5.55
CA CYS A 237 -21.31 -6.28 4.26
C CYS A 237 -20.46 -5.01 4.16
N SER A 238 -20.82 -3.95 4.89
CA SER A 238 -20.06 -2.70 4.95
C SER A 238 -18.65 -2.86 5.54
N LYS A 239 -18.43 -3.85 6.41
CA LYS A 239 -17.12 -4.18 7.00
C LYS A 239 -16.39 -5.29 6.24
N LEU A 240 -16.85 -5.63 5.03
CA LEU A 240 -16.26 -6.65 4.18
C LEU A 240 -15.83 -6.07 2.83
N ILE A 241 -14.68 -6.53 2.33
CA ILE A 241 -14.18 -6.13 1.01
C ILE A 241 -13.89 -7.39 0.22
N LYS A 242 -14.57 -7.56 -0.91
CA LYS A 242 -14.33 -8.67 -1.84
C LYS A 242 -12.96 -8.49 -2.52
N ILE A 243 -12.16 -9.55 -2.49
CA ILE A 243 -10.83 -9.59 -3.12
C ILE A 243 -10.82 -10.48 -4.38
N ALA A 244 -11.60 -11.56 -4.38
CA ALA A 244 -11.74 -12.52 -5.46
C ALA A 244 -13.21 -13.00 -5.52
#